data_AF-A0A1B6HR89-F1
#
_entry.id   AF-A0A1B6HR89-F1
#
_cell.length_a   1.000
_cell.length_b   1.000
_cell.length_c   1.000
_cell.angle_alpha   90.00
_cell.angle_beta   90.00
_cell.angle_gamma   90.00
#
_symmetry.space_group_name_H-M   'P 1'
#
loop_
_entity.id
_entity.type
_entity.pdbx_description
1 polymer ?
#
loop_
_entity_poly.entity_id
_entity_poly.type
_entity_poly.pdbx_seq_one_letter_code
_entity_poly.pdbx_strand_id
1 'polypeptide(L)'
;MGPSPAKQGSEKSPGSVDGVYYGVFLPPDVPPSVEDNEGTVVFSDKSEALKLVKKYKKARFKAFRTMTDAMQFAMLGPESVSSCPTSPADVGEKPSPFRGPKPQDMVRFRKAIEAGDLDFVKKTVWENPRYLVSSGDTPAIMQEGSRYNALHIGAKACDAAMCAYILQTVGSEQFMLHFYGDTTDTQQRCAVLLDLYLNTPDKALNETPLHFAAKFGAAKVVQVLVAYPQCDRAATNKFHQTAKDVICSRVTGADSGLKEEISAMLDEQFYVPVLRSPDNSVQPVVGKPFSPCSPLEEQCRDVISPVMEVQALAGPMPRQTAELFRRRWKTPPRVPLAQRRPPLLDQDKGWEKVGRELAQEWKVAWKEYWPFLDTYIDLNSPEGLQLLEDYLRKRFKSASEGNDPSLSPSNKSTSLSTAPMNGVTPESPMAELCSALRACRLSSGGGKPPSRHPPPSRQPAHHNGDVRHTEDTIPSHVTSPHLYMEKSCQVFAKRIADGFQLGDGDAEFLWAEMKHLNVLVSSCKSDNRFSQLDFHRLHSRLGQAVAARMDPSDVS
;
A
#
# COMPACT_ATOMS: atom_id res chain seq x y z
N MET A 1 62.07 53.66 43.24
CA MET A 1 63.31 54.21 42.67
C MET A 1 64.22 53.05 42.32
N GLY A 2 64.87 53.13 41.16
CA GLY A 2 65.96 52.23 40.78
C GLY A 2 65.68 51.47 39.50
N PRO A 3 66.68 51.33 38.60
CA PRO A 3 66.57 51.74 37.20
C PRO A 3 66.73 50.59 36.20
N SER A 4 66.45 50.87 34.92
CA SER A 4 66.75 49.98 33.79
C SER A 4 68.22 49.62 33.68
N PRO A 5 68.53 48.47 33.03
CA PRO A 5 69.56 48.49 31.99
C PRO A 5 69.19 47.71 30.72
N ALA A 6 70.02 47.95 29.71
CA ALA A 6 69.90 47.64 28.29
C ALA A 6 69.90 46.14 27.90
N LYS A 7 69.31 45.85 26.74
CA LYS A 7 69.30 44.55 26.06
C LYS A 7 70.32 44.50 24.91
N GLN A 8 71.24 43.53 24.98
CA GLN A 8 71.79 42.71 23.89
C GLN A 8 72.32 41.44 24.59
N GLY A 9 72.13 40.20 24.17
CA GLY A 9 71.36 39.52 23.14
C GLY A 9 71.47 38.02 23.47
N SER A 10 70.48 37.19 23.12
CA SER A 10 70.67 35.73 23.09
C SER A 10 69.63 35.09 22.16
N GLU A 11 70.15 34.17 21.36
CA GLU A 11 69.46 33.30 20.41
C GLU A 11 68.27 32.58 21.04
N LYS A 12 67.16 32.47 20.28
CA LYS A 12 66.10 31.49 20.54
C LYS A 12 65.52 30.99 19.23
N SER A 13 65.69 29.69 18.99
CA SER A 13 64.82 28.90 18.13
C SER A 13 63.53 28.51 18.91
N PRO A 14 62.53 27.90 18.26
CA PRO A 14 61.38 28.59 17.69
C PRO A 14 60.10 28.26 18.48
N GLY A 15 59.39 29.28 18.95
CA GLY A 15 58.17 29.07 19.73
C GLY A 15 57.28 30.30 19.71
N SER A 16 56.10 30.13 19.08
CA SER A 16 54.93 31.00 19.20
C SER A 16 55.11 32.46 18.75
N VAL A 17 54.87 32.68 17.45
CA VAL A 17 54.29 33.94 16.99
C VAL A 17 52.91 33.58 16.45
N ASP A 18 51.87 34.08 17.10
CA ASP A 18 50.48 33.91 16.69
C ASP A 18 50.25 34.74 15.41
N GLY A 19 50.69 34.18 14.28
CA GLY A 19 50.71 34.82 12.97
C GLY A 19 49.91 33.99 11.98
N VAL A 20 48.98 34.62 11.26
CA VAL A 20 48.25 34.00 10.16
C VAL A 20 49.11 34.10 8.89
N TYR A 21 49.38 32.97 8.25
CA TYR A 21 50.15 32.88 7.01
C TYR A 21 49.21 32.65 5.82
N TYR A 22 49.46 33.28 4.68
CA TYR A 22 48.63 33.20 3.49
C TYR A 22 49.42 32.51 2.37
N GLY A 23 49.01 31.31 1.97
CA GLY A 23 49.59 30.60 0.83
C GLY A 23 48.86 30.95 -0.47
N VAL A 24 49.59 31.25 -1.55
CA VAL A 24 49.06 31.57 -2.87
C VAL A 24 49.51 30.51 -3.88
N PHE A 25 48.55 29.76 -4.42
CA PHE A 25 48.78 28.77 -5.47
C PHE A 25 48.70 29.43 -6.85
N LEU A 26 49.75 29.25 -7.66
CA LEU A 26 49.83 29.71 -9.05
C LEU A 26 49.61 28.52 -10.01
N PRO A 27 48.74 28.66 -11.03
CA PRO A 27 48.51 27.59 -12.01
C PRO A 27 49.77 27.29 -12.86
N PRO A 28 49.97 26.04 -13.30
CA PRO A 28 51.13 25.63 -14.11
C PRO A 28 51.16 26.19 -15.54
N ASP A 29 50.07 26.81 -16.02
CA ASP A 29 49.96 27.42 -17.36
C ASP A 29 50.70 28.77 -17.50
N VAL A 30 51.37 29.26 -16.44
CA VAL A 30 52.13 30.52 -16.48
C VAL A 30 53.58 30.21 -16.87
N PRO A 31 54.07 30.69 -18.04
CA PRO A 31 55.46 30.46 -18.43
C PRO A 31 56.40 31.16 -17.42
N PRO A 32 57.50 30.50 -17.00
CA PRO A 32 58.46 31.09 -16.09
C PRO A 32 59.22 32.20 -16.85
N SER A 33 58.67 33.41 -16.81
CA SER A 33 59.41 34.62 -17.17
C SER A 33 60.38 34.86 -16.03
N VAL A 34 61.63 34.47 -16.29
CA VAL A 34 62.81 34.84 -15.52
C VAL A 34 62.85 36.37 -15.46
N GLU A 35 63.22 36.92 -14.30
CA GLU A 35 63.24 38.35 -13.93
C GLU A 35 61.99 38.86 -13.18
N ASP A 36 61.73 38.27 -11.99
CA ASP A 36 61.54 39.09 -10.79
C ASP A 36 61.71 38.21 -9.54
N ASN A 37 62.47 38.73 -8.60
CA ASN A 37 62.91 38.06 -7.38
C ASN A 37 61.78 38.06 -6.33
N GLU A 38 60.62 37.47 -6.65
CA GLU A 38 59.49 37.25 -5.73
C GLU A 38 58.92 35.84 -5.87
N GLY A 39 59.76 34.81 -5.66
CA GLY A 39 59.34 33.42 -5.45
C GLY A 39 58.59 33.18 -4.13
N THR A 40 58.15 34.24 -3.46
CA THR A 40 57.46 34.18 -2.17
C THR A 40 56.00 33.88 -2.40
N VAL A 41 55.63 32.61 -2.34
CA VAL A 41 54.24 32.14 -2.46
C VAL A 41 53.49 32.06 -1.11
N VAL A 42 54.18 32.42 -0.01
CA VAL A 42 53.62 32.46 1.35
C VAL A 42 53.86 33.85 1.95
N PHE A 43 52.78 34.51 2.37
CA PHE A 43 52.81 35.86 2.90
C PHE A 43 52.33 35.91 4.35
N SER A 44 52.93 36.77 5.17
CA SER A 44 52.42 37.09 6.52
C SER A 44 51.41 38.25 6.49
N ASP A 45 51.36 39.03 5.41
CA ASP A 45 50.38 40.10 5.20
C ASP A 45 49.37 39.71 4.10
N LYS A 46 48.08 39.91 4.42
CA LYS A 46 46.95 39.61 3.54
C LYS A 46 46.96 40.49 2.28
N SER A 47 47.45 41.72 2.41
CA SER A 47 47.43 42.71 1.32
C SER A 47 48.37 42.31 0.18
N GLU A 48 49.56 41.80 0.52
CA GLU A 48 50.55 41.30 -0.45
C GLU A 48 50.05 40.04 -1.16
N ALA A 49 49.46 39.08 -0.41
CA ALA A 49 48.87 37.88 -1.01
C ALA A 49 47.78 38.22 -2.05
N LEU A 50 46.94 39.22 -1.77
CA LEU A 50 45.88 39.66 -2.67
C LEU A 50 46.40 40.36 -3.93
N LYS A 51 47.54 41.06 -3.87
CA LYS A 51 48.17 41.64 -5.08
C LYS A 51 48.58 40.54 -6.05
N LEU A 52 49.18 39.47 -5.55
CA LEU A 52 49.61 38.34 -6.36
C LEU A 52 48.42 37.58 -6.97
N VAL A 53 47.34 37.37 -6.21
CA VAL A 53 46.11 36.73 -6.70
C VAL A 53 45.43 37.57 -7.78
N LYS A 54 45.44 38.91 -7.65
CA LYS A 54 44.88 39.81 -8.68
C LYS A 54 45.70 39.81 -9.97
N LYS A 55 47.01 39.56 -9.90
CA LYS A 55 47.91 39.47 -11.05
C LYS A 55 47.61 38.24 -11.92
N TYR A 56 47.10 37.14 -11.34
CA TYR A 56 46.84 35.89 -12.06
C TYR A 56 45.38 35.43 -11.92
N LYS A 57 44.62 35.48 -13.03
CA LYS A 57 43.15 35.21 -13.07
C LYS A 57 42.69 33.85 -12.53
N LYS A 58 43.59 32.87 -12.34
CA LYS A 58 43.29 31.54 -11.78
C LYS A 58 44.04 31.23 -10.47
N ALA A 59 44.76 32.21 -9.90
CA ALA A 59 45.43 32.03 -8.63
C ALA A 59 44.42 31.88 -7.49
N ARG A 60 44.73 31.01 -6.53
CA ARG A 60 43.91 30.79 -5.33
C ARG A 60 44.76 31.04 -4.09
N PHE A 61 44.19 31.65 -3.06
CA PHE A 61 44.90 31.84 -1.79
C PHE A 61 44.06 31.35 -0.61
N LYS A 62 44.73 30.92 0.45
CA LYS A 62 44.11 30.46 1.70
C LYS A 62 44.99 30.85 2.90
N ALA A 63 44.34 31.10 4.03
CA ALA A 63 44.99 31.46 5.29
C ALA A 63 45.22 30.21 6.16
N PHE A 64 46.37 30.14 6.83
CA PHE A 64 46.84 29.03 7.65
C PHE A 64 47.45 29.54 8.94
N ARG A 65 47.46 28.69 9.98
CA ARG A 65 48.07 29.01 11.28
C ARG A 65 49.57 28.72 11.31
N THR A 66 50.05 27.89 10.39
CA THR A 66 51.46 27.55 10.29
C THR A 66 51.98 27.92 8.90
N MET A 67 53.25 28.34 8.84
CA MET A 67 53.92 28.66 7.59
C MET A 67 54.08 27.42 6.70
N THR A 68 54.26 26.25 7.31
CA THR A 68 54.42 24.97 6.62
C THR A 68 53.17 24.59 5.82
N ASP A 69 51.98 24.72 6.42
CA ASP A 69 50.72 24.40 5.73
C ASP A 69 50.44 25.39 4.58
N ALA A 70 50.80 26.67 4.76
CA ALA A 70 50.68 27.68 3.71
C ALA A 70 51.61 27.38 2.53
N MET A 71 52.82 26.88 2.79
CA MET A 71 53.78 26.49 1.77
C MET A 71 53.30 25.26 1.01
N GLN A 72 52.76 24.26 1.71
CA GLN A 72 52.22 23.06 1.11
C GLN A 72 51.03 23.38 0.18
N PHE A 73 50.13 24.27 0.60
CA PHE A 73 49.02 24.74 -0.23
C PHE A 73 49.49 25.50 -1.47
N ALA A 74 50.53 26.33 -1.35
CA ALA A 74 51.09 27.06 -2.46
C ALA A 74 51.77 26.15 -3.51
N MET A 75 52.30 25.00 -3.09
CA MET A 75 52.97 24.04 -3.97
C MET A 75 52.01 23.01 -4.60
N LEU A 76 51.09 22.46 -3.81
CA LEU A 76 50.24 21.33 -4.22
C LEU A 76 48.85 21.77 -4.69
N GLY A 77 48.47 23.02 -4.41
CA GLY A 77 47.13 23.52 -4.69
C GLY A 77 46.06 22.87 -3.79
N PRO A 78 44.77 23.10 -4.10
CA PRO A 78 43.67 22.70 -3.23
C PRO A 78 43.39 21.18 -3.15
N GLU A 79 44.17 20.31 -3.78
CA GLU A 79 43.88 18.86 -3.86
C GLU A 79 44.52 18.00 -2.76
N SER A 80 45.38 18.52 -1.87
CA SER A 80 46.19 17.66 -0.98
C SER A 80 46.02 17.82 0.54
N VAL A 81 44.88 18.27 1.06
CA VAL A 81 44.63 18.23 2.51
C VAL A 81 43.30 17.56 2.85
N SER A 82 43.36 16.22 2.89
CA SER A 82 42.36 15.35 3.52
C SER A 82 42.88 14.87 4.88
N SER A 83 42.20 15.26 5.96
CA SER A 83 42.16 14.50 7.22
C SER A 83 41.08 15.04 8.17
N CYS A 84 39.83 14.61 8.00
CA CYS A 84 38.90 14.25 9.10
C CYS A 84 37.66 13.53 8.52
N PRO A 85 37.17 12.44 9.14
CA PRO A 85 36.18 11.56 8.53
C PRO A 85 34.75 12.07 8.81
N THR A 86 34.18 12.73 7.83
CA THR A 86 32.73 12.73 7.62
C THR A 86 32.56 12.60 6.14
N SER A 87 32.21 11.41 5.68
CA SER A 87 31.97 11.10 4.27
C SER A 87 31.06 12.16 3.62
N PRO A 88 31.54 12.94 2.65
CA PRO A 88 30.67 13.37 1.57
C PRO A 88 30.80 12.29 0.49
N ALA A 89 29.71 11.56 0.25
CA ALA A 89 29.56 10.89 -1.03
C ALA A 89 29.73 11.96 -2.11
N ASP A 90 30.81 11.84 -2.88
CA ASP A 90 31.05 12.60 -4.08
C ASP A 90 30.03 12.13 -5.12
N VAL A 91 28.87 12.78 -5.15
CA VAL A 91 27.94 12.72 -6.27
C VAL A 91 27.98 14.09 -6.91
N GLY A 92 28.91 14.27 -7.84
CA GLY A 92 28.87 15.38 -8.78
C GLY A 92 27.66 15.24 -9.69
N GLU A 93 26.47 15.58 -9.19
CA GLU A 93 25.28 15.69 -10.04
C GLU A 93 25.50 16.82 -11.05
N LYS A 94 25.09 16.56 -12.30
CA LYS A 94 25.09 17.58 -13.35
C LYS A 94 24.32 18.80 -12.85
N PRO A 95 24.83 20.03 -13.02
CA PRO A 95 24.12 21.23 -12.56
C PRO A 95 22.73 21.27 -13.19
N SER A 96 21.69 21.32 -12.34
CA SER A 96 20.30 21.27 -12.78
C SER A 96 20.02 22.27 -13.91
N PRO A 97 19.17 21.92 -14.90
CA PRO A 97 18.82 22.84 -15.98
C PRO A 97 18.04 24.07 -15.50
N PHE A 98 17.46 24.01 -14.30
CA PHE A 98 16.65 25.07 -13.71
C PHE A 98 17.45 25.99 -12.80
N ARG A 99 17.34 27.30 -13.02
CA ARG A 99 17.87 28.30 -12.08
C ARG A 99 16.94 28.48 -10.89
N GLY A 100 17.54 28.70 -9.72
CA GLY A 100 16.80 28.99 -8.50
C GLY A 100 15.93 30.25 -8.64
N PRO A 101 14.68 30.24 -8.12
CA PRO A 101 13.78 31.39 -8.18
C PRO A 101 14.34 32.59 -7.39
N LYS A 102 13.98 33.81 -7.82
CA LYS A 102 14.37 35.02 -7.10
C LYS A 102 13.60 35.11 -5.77
N PRO A 103 14.13 35.79 -4.74
CA PRO A 103 13.44 35.94 -3.45
C PRO A 103 12.03 36.55 -3.57
N GLN A 104 11.81 37.49 -4.48
CA GLN A 104 10.49 38.10 -4.72
C GLN A 104 9.48 37.09 -5.28
N ASP A 105 9.92 36.24 -6.19
CA ASP A 105 9.08 35.20 -6.79
C ASP A 105 8.76 34.11 -5.76
N MET A 106 9.71 33.76 -4.89
CA MET A 106 9.48 32.85 -3.76
C MET A 106 8.45 33.40 -2.77
N VAL A 107 8.49 34.70 -2.47
CA VAL A 107 7.47 35.36 -1.62
C VAL A 107 6.11 35.33 -2.29
N ARG A 108 6.03 35.55 -3.62
CA ARG A 108 4.79 35.45 -4.39
C ARG A 108 4.23 34.03 -4.36
N PHE A 109 5.09 33.03 -4.56
CA PHE A 109 4.72 31.62 -4.49
C PHE A 109 4.20 31.22 -3.11
N ARG A 110 4.88 31.64 -2.03
CA ARG A 110 4.38 31.47 -0.66
C ARG A 110 2.98 32.05 -0.47
N LYS A 111 2.74 33.28 -0.93
CA LYS A 111 1.43 33.93 -0.81
C LYS A 111 0.34 33.17 -1.59
N ALA A 112 0.67 32.60 -2.75
CA ALA A 112 -0.27 31.78 -3.52
C ALA A 112 -0.66 30.50 -2.76
N ILE A 113 0.29 29.85 -2.08
CA ILE A 113 0.01 28.69 -1.20
C ILE A 113 -0.88 29.12 -0.03
N GLU A 114 -0.59 30.24 0.63
CA GLU A 114 -1.41 30.76 1.74
C GLU A 114 -2.84 31.13 1.31
N ALA A 115 -3.01 31.55 0.05
CA ALA A 115 -4.30 31.89 -0.54
C ALA A 115 -5.07 30.68 -1.12
N GLY A 116 -4.45 29.50 -1.20
CA GLY A 116 -5.05 28.31 -1.82
C GLY A 116 -5.17 28.38 -3.35
N ASP A 117 -4.34 29.19 -4.03
CA ASP A 117 -4.32 29.29 -5.50
C ASP A 117 -3.59 28.09 -6.12
N LEU A 118 -4.32 26.98 -6.21
CA LEU A 118 -3.81 25.69 -6.66
C LEU A 118 -3.37 25.71 -8.12
N ASP A 119 -4.05 26.46 -8.98
CA ASP A 119 -3.75 26.53 -10.42
C ASP A 119 -2.46 27.30 -10.70
N PHE A 120 -2.27 28.44 -10.04
CA PHE A 120 -1.02 29.18 -10.12
C PHE A 120 0.15 28.36 -9.58
N VAL A 121 -0.03 27.68 -8.44
CA VAL A 121 1.01 26.84 -7.84
C VAL A 121 1.36 25.69 -8.77
N LYS A 122 0.37 25.00 -9.35
CA LYS A 122 0.59 23.94 -10.34
C LYS A 122 1.46 24.41 -11.49
N LYS A 123 1.03 25.48 -12.17
CA LYS A 123 1.76 26.03 -13.31
C LYS A 123 3.20 26.38 -12.95
N THR A 124 3.39 27.10 -11.85
CA THR A 124 4.72 27.60 -11.43
C THR A 124 5.69 26.46 -11.09
N VAL A 125 5.21 25.38 -10.46
CA VAL A 125 6.04 24.23 -10.08
C VAL A 125 6.53 23.45 -11.30
N TRP A 126 5.66 23.25 -12.31
CA TRP A 126 6.04 22.57 -13.54
C TRP A 126 6.85 23.44 -14.51
N GLU A 127 6.75 24.77 -14.41
CA GLU A 127 7.66 25.68 -15.12
C GLU A 127 9.06 25.68 -14.51
N ASN A 128 9.16 25.56 -13.18
CA ASN A 128 10.42 25.49 -12.47
C ASN A 128 10.33 24.64 -11.18
N PRO A 129 10.83 23.40 -11.18
CA PRO A 129 10.83 22.53 -10.00
C PRO A 129 11.57 23.10 -8.78
N ARG A 130 12.46 24.10 -8.97
CA ARG A 130 13.22 24.75 -7.89
C ARG A 130 12.36 25.50 -6.87
N TYR A 131 11.09 25.74 -7.16
CA TYR A 131 10.13 26.27 -6.17
C TYR A 131 9.82 25.26 -5.05
N LEU A 132 9.96 23.97 -5.31
CA LEU A 132 9.77 22.90 -4.31
C LEU A 132 11.11 22.26 -3.90
N VAL A 133 12.10 22.14 -4.79
CA VAL A 133 13.37 21.46 -4.48
C VAL A 133 14.55 22.41 -4.51
N SER A 134 15.28 22.50 -3.40
CA SER A 134 16.48 23.34 -3.29
C SER A 134 17.69 22.72 -3.99
N SER A 135 18.80 23.45 -4.08
CA SER A 135 20.06 23.00 -4.71
C SER A 135 20.73 21.79 -4.08
N GLY A 136 20.32 21.38 -2.88
CA GLY A 136 20.85 20.20 -2.20
C GLY A 136 19.77 19.14 -1.96
N ASP A 137 18.85 18.97 -2.90
CA ASP A 137 17.80 17.94 -2.92
C ASP A 137 16.98 17.84 -1.63
N THR A 138 16.78 19.00 -1.02
CA THR A 138 15.97 19.19 0.18
C THR A 138 14.80 20.12 -0.12
N PRO A 139 13.69 20.04 0.65
CA PRO A 139 12.55 20.92 0.50
C PRO A 139 12.96 22.40 0.44
N ALA A 140 12.47 23.12 -0.56
CA ALA A 140 12.73 24.54 -0.72
C ALA A 140 12.11 25.33 0.44
N ILE A 141 12.94 26.19 1.04
CA ILE A 141 12.54 27.02 2.17
C ILE A 141 11.93 28.30 1.62
N MET A 142 10.70 28.57 2.03
CA MET A 142 9.92 29.72 1.57
C MET A 142 9.86 30.85 2.60
N GLN A 143 10.16 30.54 3.86
CA GLN A 143 10.24 31.52 4.93
C GLN A 143 11.55 31.32 5.71
N GLU A 144 12.57 32.10 5.38
CA GLU A 144 13.95 31.89 5.86
C GLU A 144 14.10 31.95 7.39
N GLY A 145 13.37 32.85 8.07
CA GLY A 145 13.45 33.01 9.52
C GLY A 145 13.05 31.74 10.30
N SER A 146 11.83 31.26 10.08
CA SER A 146 11.29 30.04 10.71
C SER A 146 11.65 28.75 9.98
N ARG A 147 12.24 28.88 8.78
CA ARG A 147 12.57 27.79 7.84
C ARG A 147 11.35 26.96 7.40
N TYR A 148 10.22 27.60 7.11
CA TYR A 148 9.05 26.88 6.61
C TYR A 148 9.25 26.40 5.17
N ASN A 149 9.00 25.12 4.96
CA ASN A 149 8.79 24.55 3.63
C ASN A 149 7.34 24.80 3.16
N ALA A 150 7.03 24.40 1.93
CA ALA A 150 5.69 24.53 1.35
C ALA A 150 4.60 23.86 2.20
N LEU A 151 4.89 22.71 2.81
CA LEU A 151 3.94 21.90 3.56
C LEU A 151 3.58 22.52 4.91
N HIS A 152 4.55 23.13 5.62
CA HIS A 152 4.25 23.92 6.82
C HIS A 152 3.30 25.08 6.52
N ILE A 153 3.47 25.74 5.37
CA ILE A 153 2.64 26.86 4.95
C ILE A 153 1.23 26.37 4.58
N GLY A 154 1.12 25.30 3.79
CA GLY A 154 -0.16 24.68 3.45
C GLY A 154 -0.92 24.17 4.69
N ALA A 155 -0.21 23.52 5.62
CA ALA A 155 -0.79 23.05 6.88
C ALA A 155 -1.28 24.21 7.76
N LYS A 156 -0.54 25.32 7.82
CA LYS A 156 -0.95 26.54 8.51
C LYS A 156 -2.18 27.19 7.88
N ALA A 157 -2.31 27.12 6.55
CA ALA A 157 -3.46 27.64 5.81
C ALA A 157 -4.68 26.70 5.86
N CYS A 158 -4.55 25.52 6.49
CA CYS A 158 -5.58 24.48 6.56
C CYS A 158 -6.05 23.96 5.18
N ASP A 159 -5.21 24.08 4.14
CA ASP A 159 -5.56 23.67 2.78
C ASP A 159 -5.05 22.25 2.48
N ALA A 160 -5.96 21.28 2.54
CA ALA A 160 -5.66 19.88 2.27
C ALA A 160 -5.39 19.60 0.79
N ALA A 161 -6.03 20.32 -0.14
CA ALA A 161 -5.83 20.10 -1.57
C ALA A 161 -4.42 20.54 -1.99
N MET A 162 -3.96 21.68 -1.46
CA MET A 162 -2.60 22.16 -1.67
C MET A 162 -1.56 21.21 -1.08
N CYS A 163 -1.76 20.73 0.15
CA CYS A 163 -0.85 19.77 0.79
C CYS A 163 -0.78 18.45 0.01
N ALA A 164 -1.93 17.92 -0.42
CA ALA A 164 -2.00 16.71 -1.23
C ALA A 164 -1.28 16.88 -2.57
N TYR A 165 -1.49 18.03 -3.25
CA TYR A 165 -0.81 18.33 -4.50
C TYR A 165 0.71 18.39 -4.34
N ILE A 166 1.22 19.08 -3.31
CA ILE A 166 2.66 19.19 -3.05
C ILE A 166 3.26 17.79 -2.85
N LEU A 167 2.65 16.97 -1.99
CA LEU A 167 3.13 15.61 -1.70
C LEU A 167 3.06 14.69 -2.92
N GLN A 168 1.95 14.73 -3.66
CA GLN A 168 1.80 13.95 -4.90
C GLN A 168 2.84 14.36 -5.96
N THR A 169 3.16 15.65 -6.03
CA THR A 169 4.15 16.16 -7.01
C THR A 169 5.55 15.71 -6.64
N VAL A 170 5.99 15.88 -5.40
CA VAL A 170 7.35 15.46 -4.97
C VAL A 170 7.51 13.94 -4.91
N GLY A 171 6.40 13.21 -4.76
CA GLY A 171 6.37 11.75 -4.85
C GLY A 171 6.22 11.21 -6.28
N SER A 172 6.07 12.07 -7.29
CA SER A 172 5.88 11.65 -8.68
C SER A 172 7.20 11.41 -9.39
N GLU A 173 7.35 10.23 -9.99
CA GLU A 173 8.48 9.93 -10.87
C GLU A 173 8.56 10.89 -12.07
N GLN A 174 7.41 11.33 -12.60
CA GLN A 174 7.37 12.28 -13.71
C GLN A 174 7.98 13.64 -13.33
N PHE A 175 7.75 14.09 -12.10
CA PHE A 175 8.31 15.34 -11.60
C PHE A 175 9.83 15.22 -11.41
N MET A 176 10.31 14.12 -10.84
CA MET A 176 11.75 13.88 -10.68
C MET A 176 12.47 13.75 -12.02
N LEU A 177 11.87 13.04 -12.98
CA LEU A 177 12.37 12.95 -14.36
C LEU A 177 12.44 14.32 -15.03
N HIS A 178 11.41 15.13 -14.84
CA HIS A 178 11.39 16.49 -15.36
C HIS A 178 12.48 17.37 -14.73
N PHE A 179 12.81 17.14 -13.46
CA PHE A 179 13.78 17.94 -12.72
C PHE A 179 15.25 17.59 -13.02
N TYR A 180 15.62 16.30 -12.97
CA TYR A 180 17.00 15.85 -13.18
C TYR A 180 17.30 15.45 -14.64
N GLY A 181 16.28 15.06 -15.40
CA GLY A 181 16.42 14.58 -16.77
C GLY A 181 16.91 13.13 -16.89
N ASP A 182 17.04 12.39 -15.79
CA ASP A 182 17.45 11.00 -15.75
C ASP A 182 16.53 10.12 -14.88
N THR A 183 16.56 8.81 -15.13
CA THR A 183 15.74 7.79 -14.45
C THR A 183 16.50 7.10 -13.31
N THR A 184 17.73 7.52 -13.01
CA THR A 184 18.56 6.88 -11.98
C THR A 184 17.96 7.14 -10.61
N ASP A 185 17.79 6.11 -9.79
CA ASP A 185 17.36 6.20 -8.38
C ASP A 185 16.11 7.08 -8.12
N THR A 186 15.25 7.27 -9.13
CA THR A 186 14.11 8.18 -9.07
C THR A 186 13.19 7.84 -7.90
N GLN A 187 12.93 6.55 -7.69
CA GLN A 187 12.08 6.06 -6.61
C GLN A 187 12.67 6.33 -5.22
N GLN A 188 13.99 6.13 -5.05
CA GLN A 188 14.67 6.41 -3.80
C GLN A 188 14.70 7.92 -3.51
N ARG A 189 14.97 8.74 -4.53
CA ARG A 189 14.90 10.20 -4.44
C ARG A 189 13.50 10.70 -4.06
N CYS A 190 12.44 10.14 -4.66
CA CYS A 190 11.06 10.43 -4.29
C CYS A 190 10.81 10.11 -2.80
N ALA A 191 11.21 8.91 -2.36
CA ALA A 191 11.01 8.47 -0.99
C ALA A 191 11.73 9.38 0.02
N VAL A 192 12.99 9.74 -0.25
CA VAL A 192 13.77 10.66 0.61
C VAL A 192 13.16 12.06 0.63
N LEU A 193 12.77 12.60 -0.53
CA LEU A 193 12.20 13.95 -0.58
C LEU A 193 10.84 14.02 0.13
N LEU A 194 10.00 12.99 -0.02
CA LEU A 194 8.73 12.85 0.70
C LEU A 194 8.95 12.82 2.22
N ASP A 195 9.89 12.00 2.69
CA ASP A 195 10.26 11.92 4.10
C ASP A 195 10.70 13.29 4.64
N LEU A 196 11.57 13.99 3.93
CA LEU A 196 12.00 15.33 4.29
C LEU A 196 10.83 16.33 4.34
N TYR A 197 9.90 16.27 3.39
CA TYR A 197 8.74 17.15 3.41
C TYR A 197 7.83 16.91 4.61
N LEU A 198 7.60 15.65 4.97
CA LEU A 198 6.71 15.23 6.06
C LEU A 198 7.33 15.44 7.45
N ASN A 199 8.64 15.22 7.58
CA ASN A 199 9.29 15.07 8.88
C ASN A 199 10.30 16.18 9.22
N THR A 200 10.67 17.06 8.28
CA THR A 200 11.56 18.18 8.61
C THR A 200 10.84 19.16 9.54
N PRO A 201 11.33 19.41 10.76
CA PRO A 201 10.70 20.33 11.69
C PRO A 201 11.08 21.79 11.39
N ASP A 202 10.26 22.71 11.87
CA ASP A 202 10.56 24.13 11.83
C ASP A 202 11.73 24.52 12.75
N LYS A 203 12.39 25.65 12.46
CA LYS A 203 13.52 26.11 13.28
C LYS A 203 13.09 26.64 14.65
N ALA A 204 11.90 27.24 14.73
CA ALA A 204 11.50 28.01 15.91
C ALA A 204 11.06 27.10 17.06
N LEU A 205 10.17 26.13 16.81
CA LEU A 205 9.58 25.28 17.86
C LEU A 205 9.88 23.79 17.68
N ASN A 206 10.62 23.42 16.64
CA ASN A 206 10.84 22.03 16.25
C ASN A 206 9.52 21.29 15.94
N GLU A 207 8.53 22.00 15.41
CA GLU A 207 7.22 21.50 15.03
C GLU A 207 7.28 21.01 13.57
N THR A 208 6.88 19.76 13.34
CA THR A 208 6.71 19.20 11.98
C THR A 208 5.43 19.73 11.32
N PRO A 209 5.25 19.57 10.00
CA PRO A 209 3.98 19.89 9.33
C PRO A 209 2.75 19.23 9.97
N LEU A 210 2.91 18.03 10.55
CA LEU A 210 1.86 17.35 11.31
C LEU A 210 1.47 18.12 12.58
N HIS A 211 2.45 18.67 13.32
CA HIS A 211 2.17 19.54 14.47
C HIS A 211 1.41 20.79 14.04
N PHE A 212 1.77 21.40 12.91
CA PHE A 212 1.05 22.57 12.37
C PHE A 212 -0.41 22.21 12.07
N ALA A 213 -0.64 21.14 11.30
CA ALA A 213 -1.99 20.70 10.96
C ALA A 213 -2.85 20.44 12.21
N ALA A 214 -2.32 19.73 13.20
CA ALA A 214 -3.03 19.46 14.46
C ALA A 214 -3.29 20.74 15.27
N LYS A 215 -2.29 21.61 15.41
CA LYS A 215 -2.35 22.87 16.16
C LYS A 215 -3.38 23.86 15.64
N PHE A 216 -3.53 23.94 14.31
CA PHE A 216 -4.52 24.78 13.64
C PHE A 216 -5.87 24.07 13.42
N GLY A 217 -6.03 22.82 13.87
CA GLY A 217 -7.29 22.08 13.76
C GLY A 217 -7.64 21.66 12.33
N ALA A 218 -6.65 21.50 11.45
CA ALA A 218 -6.84 21.18 10.04
C ALA A 218 -7.06 19.67 9.83
N ALA A 219 -8.24 19.16 10.21
CA ALA A 219 -8.59 17.73 10.13
C ALA A 219 -8.27 17.08 8.77
N LYS A 220 -8.67 17.73 7.66
CA LYS A 220 -8.39 17.24 6.31
C LYS A 220 -6.90 17.20 5.97
N VAL A 221 -6.11 18.14 6.47
CA VAL A 221 -4.65 18.13 6.26
C VAL A 221 -4.02 16.99 7.05
N VAL A 222 -4.44 16.78 8.31
CA VAL A 222 -3.99 15.65 9.13
C VAL A 222 -4.27 14.32 8.42
N GLN A 223 -5.46 14.17 7.83
CA GLN A 223 -5.82 13.00 7.03
C GLN A 223 -4.87 12.77 5.86
N VAL A 224 -4.52 13.83 5.12
CA VAL A 224 -3.59 13.75 3.99
C VAL A 224 -2.19 13.34 4.46
N LEU A 225 -1.69 13.92 5.55
CA LEU A 225 -0.34 13.64 6.06
C LEU A 225 -0.22 12.19 6.57
N VAL A 226 -1.19 11.74 7.36
CA VAL A 226 -1.19 10.38 7.96
C VAL A 226 -1.40 9.28 6.91
N ALA A 227 -1.92 9.61 5.73
CA ALA A 227 -2.02 8.66 4.63
C ALA A 227 -0.66 8.19 4.08
N TYR A 228 0.42 8.95 4.35
CA TYR A 228 1.77 8.59 3.92
C TYR A 228 2.48 7.77 5.02
N PRO A 229 2.98 6.55 4.70
CA PRO A 229 3.68 5.71 5.67
C PRO A 229 4.93 6.34 6.29
N GLN A 230 5.56 7.27 5.57
CA GLN A 230 6.75 7.99 6.03
C GLN A 230 6.44 9.04 7.11
N CYS A 231 5.17 9.43 7.31
CA CYS A 231 4.83 10.49 8.25
C CYS A 231 5.05 10.03 9.71
N ASP A 232 5.98 10.68 10.41
CA ASP A 232 6.26 10.39 11.81
C ASP A 232 5.23 11.05 12.73
N ARG A 233 4.40 10.20 13.36
CA ARG A 233 3.35 10.59 14.31
C ARG A 233 3.87 10.73 15.74
N ALA A 234 5.03 10.14 16.03
CA ALA A 234 5.68 10.15 17.33
C ALA A 234 6.68 11.31 17.50
N ALA A 235 6.96 12.05 16.44
CA ALA A 235 7.81 13.24 16.48
C ALA A 235 7.35 14.22 17.58
N THR A 236 8.32 14.78 18.31
CA THR A 236 8.07 15.73 19.40
C THR A 236 8.68 17.11 19.13
N ASN A 237 7.97 18.15 19.57
CA ASN A 237 8.47 19.52 19.53
C ASN A 237 9.50 19.83 20.65
N LYS A 238 9.97 21.09 20.75
CA LYS A 238 10.88 21.55 21.82
C LYS A 238 10.33 21.40 23.24
N PHE A 239 9.02 21.25 23.39
CA PHE A 239 8.35 21.05 24.67
C PHE A 239 8.05 19.57 24.95
N HIS A 240 8.61 18.65 24.16
CA HIS A 240 8.35 17.20 24.23
C HIS A 240 6.87 16.83 24.03
N GLN A 241 6.13 17.67 23.31
CA GLN A 241 4.74 17.42 22.95
C GLN A 241 4.68 16.84 21.55
N THR A 242 3.81 15.84 21.36
CA THR A 242 3.49 15.26 20.06
C THR A 242 2.42 16.10 19.34
N ALA A 243 2.17 15.81 18.07
CA ALA A 243 1.05 16.41 17.32
C ALA A 243 -0.30 16.22 18.03
N LYS A 244 -0.46 15.10 18.76
CA LYS A 244 -1.68 14.79 19.52
C LYS A 244 -1.87 15.72 20.73
N ASP A 245 -0.79 16.15 21.36
CA ASP A 245 -0.84 16.99 22.56
C ASP A 245 -1.16 18.47 22.24
N VAL A 246 -0.91 18.90 21.00
CA VAL A 246 -1.09 20.30 20.58
C VAL A 246 -2.38 20.55 19.78
N ILE A 247 -3.27 19.55 19.68
CA ILE A 247 -4.51 19.62 18.88
C ILE A 247 -5.33 20.87 19.24
N CYS A 248 -5.66 21.65 18.21
CA CYS A 248 -6.48 22.86 18.30
C CYS A 248 -5.97 23.92 19.30
N SER A 249 -4.69 23.87 19.71
CA SER A 249 -4.12 24.84 20.67
C SER A 249 -4.10 26.29 20.16
N ARG A 250 -4.21 26.49 18.84
CA ARG A 250 -4.31 27.82 18.20
C ARG A 250 -5.72 28.18 17.71
N VAL A 251 -6.70 27.31 17.91
CA VAL A 251 -8.08 27.52 17.48
C VAL A 251 -8.91 28.02 18.65
N THR A 252 -9.44 29.24 18.54
CA THR A 252 -10.33 29.82 19.56
C THR A 252 -11.70 29.16 19.50
N GLY A 253 -12.17 28.57 20.60
CA GLY A 253 -13.50 27.95 20.67
C GLY A 253 -13.64 26.65 19.86
N ALA A 254 -12.56 25.89 19.72
CA ALA A 254 -12.57 24.63 18.97
C ALA A 254 -13.62 23.64 19.48
N ASP A 255 -14.40 23.08 18.56
CA ASP A 255 -15.38 22.05 18.83
C ASP A 255 -14.74 20.79 19.44
N SER A 256 -15.43 20.15 20.39
CA SER A 256 -14.95 18.91 21.02
C SER A 256 -14.91 17.76 20.01
N GLY A 257 -15.90 17.70 19.10
CA GLY A 257 -15.96 16.69 18.05
C GLY A 257 -14.75 16.75 17.12
N LEU A 258 -14.34 17.96 16.71
CA LEU A 258 -13.15 18.16 15.89
C LEU A 258 -11.86 17.68 16.58
N LYS A 259 -11.72 17.93 17.88
CA LYS A 259 -10.54 17.46 18.65
C LYS A 259 -10.48 15.95 18.71
N GLU A 260 -11.62 15.30 18.94
CA GLU A 260 -11.75 13.84 18.97
C GLU A 260 -11.48 13.23 17.58
N GLU A 261 -11.98 13.85 16.51
CA GLU A 261 -11.74 13.43 15.13
C GLU A 261 -10.24 13.47 14.78
N ILE A 262 -9.57 14.59 15.07
CA ILE A 262 -8.13 14.73 14.83
C ILE A 262 -7.32 13.76 15.71
N SER A 263 -7.71 13.59 16.97
CA SER A 263 -7.06 12.63 17.88
C SER A 263 -7.16 11.21 17.33
N ALA A 264 -8.34 10.79 16.86
CA ALA A 264 -8.57 9.47 16.29
C ALA A 264 -7.78 9.25 14.98
N MET A 265 -7.59 10.30 14.19
CA MET A 265 -6.74 10.26 13.00
C MET A 265 -5.25 10.24 13.33
N LEU A 266 -4.82 10.66 14.52
CA LEU A 266 -3.42 10.62 14.97
C LEU A 266 -3.07 9.32 15.72
N ASP A 267 -4.07 8.59 16.19
CA ASP A 267 -3.90 7.27 16.78
C ASP A 267 -3.55 6.19 15.76
N GLU A 268 -2.62 5.31 16.12
CA GLU A 268 -2.20 4.20 15.26
C GLU A 268 -3.41 3.33 14.88
N GLN A 269 -3.61 3.17 13.57
CA GLN A 269 -4.74 2.46 13.00
C GLN A 269 -4.33 1.04 12.62
N PHE A 270 -5.05 0.07 13.17
CA PHE A 270 -4.84 -1.34 12.94
C PHE A 270 -5.93 -1.92 12.06
N TYR A 271 -5.52 -2.89 11.25
CA TYR A 271 -6.37 -3.66 10.35
C TYR A 271 -6.26 -5.14 10.69
N VAL A 272 -7.39 -5.85 10.62
CA VAL A 272 -7.46 -7.30 10.85
C VAL A 272 -7.75 -7.99 9.52
N PRO A 273 -6.80 -8.76 8.96
CA PRO A 273 -6.98 -9.42 7.68
C PRO A 273 -7.52 -10.85 7.82
N VAL A 274 -8.20 -11.34 6.78
CA VAL A 274 -8.39 -12.77 6.51
C VAL A 274 -7.34 -13.21 5.52
N LEU A 275 -6.63 -14.27 5.86
CA LEU A 275 -5.59 -14.86 5.03
C LEU A 275 -6.09 -16.19 4.45
N ARG A 276 -5.92 -16.39 3.14
CA ARG A 276 -6.22 -17.64 2.43
C ARG A 276 -5.07 -18.07 1.54
N SER A 277 -4.93 -19.36 1.32
CA SER A 277 -4.07 -19.85 0.26
C SER A 277 -4.81 -19.76 -1.09
N PRO A 278 -4.14 -19.35 -2.19
CA PRO A 278 -4.77 -19.25 -3.51
C PRO A 278 -5.37 -20.57 -4.01
N ASP A 279 -4.76 -21.68 -3.62
CA ASP A 279 -5.13 -23.05 -3.97
C ASP A 279 -6.16 -23.68 -3.02
N ASN A 280 -6.59 -22.98 -1.97
CA ASN A 280 -7.41 -23.49 -0.86
C ASN A 280 -6.85 -24.77 -0.20
N SER A 281 -5.54 -25.03 -0.31
CA SER A 281 -4.87 -26.16 0.35
C SER A 281 -4.85 -26.04 1.88
N VAL A 282 -4.91 -24.81 2.41
CA VAL A 282 -4.91 -24.52 3.84
C VAL A 282 -6.18 -23.79 4.24
N GLN A 283 -6.67 -24.08 5.45
CA GLN A 283 -7.86 -23.39 5.95
C GLN A 283 -7.60 -21.88 6.11
N PRO A 284 -8.58 -21.03 5.72
CA PRO A 284 -8.53 -19.59 5.98
C PRO A 284 -8.25 -19.28 7.45
N VAL A 285 -7.42 -18.27 7.68
CA VAL A 285 -7.02 -17.84 9.03
C VAL A 285 -7.22 -16.35 9.20
N VAL A 286 -7.82 -15.94 10.31
CA VAL A 286 -7.83 -14.52 10.71
C VAL A 286 -6.42 -14.15 11.21
N GLY A 287 -5.76 -13.26 10.47
CA GLY A 287 -4.41 -12.77 10.74
C GLY A 287 -4.30 -11.97 12.03
N LYS A 288 -3.08 -11.60 12.42
CA LYS A 288 -2.88 -10.66 13.54
C LYS A 288 -3.22 -9.24 13.07
N PRO A 289 -3.65 -8.33 13.97
CA PRO A 289 -3.78 -6.93 13.62
C PRO A 289 -2.44 -6.37 13.16
N PHE A 290 -2.45 -5.63 12.06
CA PHE A 290 -1.26 -4.95 11.53
C PHE A 290 -1.57 -3.50 11.24
N SER A 291 -0.53 -2.67 11.22
CA SER A 291 -0.60 -1.23 10.93
C SER A 291 0.10 -0.99 9.59
N PRO A 292 -0.31 -0.01 8.76
CA PRO A 292 0.43 0.33 7.53
C PRO A 292 1.91 0.65 7.78
N CYS A 293 2.24 1.15 8.98
CA CYS A 293 3.62 1.44 9.42
C CYS A 293 4.39 0.18 9.88
N SER A 294 3.70 -0.93 10.11
CA SER A 294 4.27 -2.24 10.46
C SER A 294 3.52 -3.29 9.63
N PRO A 295 3.83 -3.40 8.31
CA PRO A 295 3.15 -4.32 7.42
C PRO A 295 3.22 -5.76 7.94
N LEU A 296 2.32 -6.61 7.45
CA LEU A 296 2.35 -8.03 7.78
C LEU A 296 3.72 -8.58 7.41
N GLU A 297 4.56 -8.85 8.41
CA GLU A 297 5.77 -9.65 8.21
C GLU A 297 5.32 -10.95 7.55
N GLU A 298 5.88 -11.24 6.37
CA GLU A 298 5.63 -12.47 5.63
C GLU A 298 5.70 -13.64 6.61
N GLN A 299 4.54 -14.18 6.98
CA GLN A 299 4.47 -15.39 7.79
C GLN A 299 4.78 -16.59 6.88
N CYS A 300 5.97 -16.56 6.28
CA CYS A 300 6.57 -17.65 5.54
C CYS A 300 7.83 -18.05 6.31
N ARG A 301 7.67 -18.94 7.30
CA ARG A 301 8.82 -19.52 8.01
C ARG A 301 9.49 -20.64 7.20
N ASP A 302 8.82 -21.18 6.18
CA ASP A 302 9.29 -22.32 5.40
C ASP A 302 8.95 -22.14 3.91
N VAL A 303 9.92 -22.37 3.01
CA VAL A 303 9.80 -22.30 1.54
C VAL A 303 8.72 -23.26 0.97
N ILE A 304 8.29 -24.23 1.78
CA ILE A 304 7.34 -25.29 1.40
C ILE A 304 5.90 -24.92 1.79
N SER A 305 5.70 -23.93 2.66
CA SER A 305 4.36 -23.53 3.09
C SER A 305 3.69 -22.67 2.01
N PRO A 306 2.39 -22.84 1.75
CA PRO A 306 1.70 -22.05 0.73
C PRO A 306 1.68 -20.57 1.12
N VAL A 307 1.82 -19.71 0.11
CA VAL A 307 1.70 -18.26 0.27
C VAL A 307 0.27 -17.94 0.71
N MET A 308 0.15 -17.12 1.75
CA MET A 308 -1.12 -16.70 2.30
C MET A 308 -1.42 -15.28 1.82
N GLU A 309 -2.52 -15.11 1.09
CA GLU A 309 -2.96 -13.83 0.54
C GLU A 309 -4.09 -13.24 1.38
N VAL A 310 -4.13 -11.90 1.45
CA VAL A 310 -5.18 -11.17 2.12
C VAL A 310 -6.44 -11.20 1.25
N GLN A 311 -7.53 -11.80 1.71
CA GLN A 311 -8.81 -11.83 0.97
C GLN A 311 -9.81 -10.81 1.49
N ALA A 312 -9.70 -10.42 2.76
CA ALA A 312 -10.52 -9.37 3.34
C ALA A 312 -9.79 -8.63 4.46
N LEU A 313 -10.20 -7.40 4.72
CA LEU A 313 -9.62 -6.47 5.67
C LEU A 313 -10.74 -5.77 6.45
N ALA A 314 -10.66 -5.82 7.77
CA ALA A 314 -11.49 -5.01 8.66
C ALA A 314 -10.64 -3.93 9.35
N GLY A 315 -11.05 -2.67 9.28
CA GLY A 315 -10.34 -1.52 9.84
C GLY A 315 -10.56 -0.26 9.00
N PRO A 316 -10.08 0.91 9.45
CA PRO A 316 -9.14 1.11 10.55
C PRO A 316 -9.78 1.06 11.94
N MET A 317 -9.06 0.57 12.96
CA MET A 317 -9.48 0.64 14.37
C MET A 317 -8.27 0.66 15.33
N PRO A 318 -8.42 1.12 16.60
CA PRO A 318 -7.32 1.11 17.58
C PRO A 318 -6.84 -0.31 17.90
N ARG A 319 -5.58 -0.45 18.33
CA ARG A 319 -4.94 -1.76 18.63
C ARG A 319 -5.79 -2.68 19.51
N GLN A 320 -6.29 -2.15 20.64
CA GLN A 320 -7.09 -2.92 21.58
C GLN A 320 -8.39 -3.41 20.94
N THR A 321 -9.08 -2.54 20.19
CA THR A 321 -10.29 -2.88 19.43
C THR A 321 -10.00 -3.93 18.36
N ALA A 322 -8.87 -3.82 17.65
CA ALA A 322 -8.46 -4.79 16.62
C ALA A 322 -8.16 -6.18 17.22
N GLU A 323 -7.51 -6.23 18.38
CA GLU A 323 -7.27 -7.48 19.09
C GLU A 323 -8.58 -8.14 19.56
N LEU A 324 -9.52 -7.35 20.09
CA LEU A 324 -10.85 -7.83 20.49
C LEU A 324 -11.67 -8.29 19.28
N PHE A 325 -11.67 -7.51 18.20
CA PHE A 325 -12.33 -7.84 16.93
C PHE A 325 -11.83 -9.17 16.38
N ARG A 326 -10.50 -9.36 16.34
CA ARG A 326 -9.88 -10.63 15.94
C ARG A 326 -10.29 -11.78 16.85
N ARG A 327 -10.28 -11.61 18.17
CA ARG A 327 -10.70 -12.67 19.12
C ARG A 327 -12.14 -13.09 18.86
N ARG A 328 -13.02 -12.10 18.65
CA ARG A 328 -14.43 -12.30 18.36
C ARG A 328 -14.67 -12.97 17.01
N TRP A 329 -13.90 -12.61 15.99
CA TRP A 329 -13.97 -13.22 14.67
C TRP A 329 -13.50 -14.68 14.68
N LYS A 330 -12.39 -14.97 15.37
CA LYS A 330 -11.88 -16.34 15.53
C LYS A 330 -12.83 -17.24 16.31
N THR A 331 -13.43 -16.70 17.35
CA THR A 331 -14.30 -17.45 18.25
C THR A 331 -15.58 -16.66 18.50
N PRO A 332 -16.59 -16.81 17.62
CA PRO A 332 -17.93 -16.29 17.91
C PRO A 332 -18.41 -16.86 19.26
N PRO A 333 -19.10 -16.08 20.11
CA PRO A 333 -19.63 -16.56 21.37
C PRO A 333 -20.48 -17.79 21.15
N ARG A 334 -20.48 -18.67 22.14
CA ARG A 334 -21.34 -19.84 22.15
C ARG A 334 -22.79 -19.39 22.26
N VAL A 335 -23.42 -19.14 21.11
CA VAL A 335 -24.86 -18.92 21.04
C VAL A 335 -25.54 -20.25 21.35
N PRO A 336 -26.61 -20.30 22.17
CA PRO A 336 -27.38 -21.51 22.42
C PRO A 336 -27.77 -22.21 21.11
N LEU A 337 -27.83 -23.55 21.11
CA LEU A 337 -28.04 -24.37 19.89
C LEU A 337 -29.23 -23.92 19.02
N ALA A 338 -30.27 -23.32 19.62
CA ALA A 338 -31.46 -22.81 18.92
C ALA A 338 -31.21 -21.55 18.05
N GLN A 339 -30.13 -20.82 18.31
CA GLN A 339 -29.74 -19.60 17.58
C GLN A 339 -28.43 -19.79 16.79
N ARG A 340 -27.89 -21.01 16.77
CA ARG A 340 -26.72 -21.33 15.94
C ARG A 340 -27.10 -21.18 14.47
N ARG A 341 -26.51 -20.19 13.81
CA ARG A 341 -26.46 -20.17 12.34
C ARG A 341 -25.75 -21.47 11.90
N PRO A 342 -26.18 -22.10 10.79
CA PRO A 342 -25.51 -23.28 10.26
C PRO A 342 -24.00 -23.06 10.19
N PRO A 343 -23.17 -24.11 10.47
CA PRO A 343 -21.74 -24.05 10.19
C PRO A 343 -21.55 -23.51 8.77
N LEU A 344 -20.57 -22.63 8.58
CA LEU A 344 -20.22 -21.99 7.32
C LEU A 344 -20.43 -22.93 6.14
N LEU A 345 -21.60 -22.82 5.49
CA LEU A 345 -21.99 -23.63 4.33
C LEU A 345 -21.24 -23.17 3.07
N ASP A 346 -20.55 -22.04 3.18
CA ASP A 346 -19.79 -21.38 2.14
C ASP A 346 -18.30 -21.68 2.36
N GLN A 347 -17.80 -22.68 1.61
CA GLN A 347 -16.41 -23.12 1.63
C GLN A 347 -15.46 -22.02 1.12
N ASP A 348 -15.97 -21.10 0.30
CA ASP A 348 -15.18 -20.10 -0.42
C ASP A 348 -15.19 -18.74 0.27
N LYS A 349 -16.31 -18.28 0.85
CA LYS A 349 -16.43 -16.95 1.47
C LYS A 349 -16.97 -16.93 2.90
N GLY A 350 -16.95 -18.08 3.57
CA GLY A 350 -17.52 -18.21 4.91
C GLY A 350 -16.91 -17.26 5.96
N TRP A 351 -15.59 -17.11 5.99
CA TRP A 351 -14.91 -16.24 6.97
C TRP A 351 -15.15 -14.76 6.69
N GLU A 352 -15.21 -14.37 5.42
CA GLU A 352 -15.52 -13.04 4.92
C GLU A 352 -16.95 -12.68 5.29
N LYS A 353 -17.90 -13.62 5.17
CA LYS A 353 -19.27 -13.41 5.61
C LYS A 353 -19.36 -13.08 7.11
N VAL A 354 -18.70 -13.87 7.96
CA VAL A 354 -18.67 -13.61 9.41
C VAL A 354 -17.98 -12.28 9.72
N GLY A 355 -16.88 -11.99 9.03
CA GLY A 355 -16.15 -10.73 9.18
C GLY A 355 -16.99 -9.51 8.79
N ARG A 356 -17.71 -9.60 7.67
CA ARG A 356 -18.61 -8.54 7.17
C ARG A 356 -19.75 -8.27 8.15
N GLU A 357 -20.38 -9.33 8.67
CA GLU A 357 -21.43 -9.21 9.70
C GLU A 357 -20.89 -8.56 10.98
N LEU A 358 -19.69 -8.97 11.41
CA LEU A 358 -19.04 -8.41 12.60
C LEU A 358 -18.61 -6.94 12.39
N ALA A 359 -18.09 -6.61 11.21
CA ALA A 359 -17.73 -5.25 10.83
C ALA A 359 -18.95 -4.33 10.84
N GLN A 360 -20.09 -4.82 10.36
CA GLN A 360 -21.37 -4.10 10.44
C GLN A 360 -21.84 -3.91 11.89
N GLU A 361 -21.74 -4.94 12.74
CA GLU A 361 -22.09 -4.86 14.17
C GLU A 361 -21.22 -3.84 14.91
N TRP A 362 -19.92 -3.81 14.62
CA TRP A 362 -18.94 -2.95 15.29
C TRP A 362 -18.76 -1.59 14.59
N LYS A 363 -19.50 -1.34 13.50
CA LYS A 363 -19.41 -0.13 12.66
C LYS A 363 -17.98 0.17 12.20
N VAL A 364 -17.28 -0.89 11.79
CA VAL A 364 -15.91 -0.83 11.27
C VAL A 364 -15.97 -0.94 9.75
N ALA A 365 -15.10 -0.20 9.05
CA ALA A 365 -14.99 -0.32 7.61
C ALA A 365 -14.48 -1.71 7.19
N TRP A 366 -15.04 -2.21 6.10
CA TRP A 366 -14.78 -3.53 5.54
C TRP A 366 -14.26 -3.39 4.12
N LYS A 367 -13.31 -4.23 3.71
CA LYS A 367 -12.88 -4.35 2.32
C LYS A 367 -12.63 -5.81 2.00
N GLU A 368 -13.03 -6.24 0.83
CA GLU A 368 -12.86 -7.62 0.37
C GLU A 368 -12.34 -7.64 -1.06
N TYR A 369 -11.49 -8.60 -1.36
CA TYR A 369 -11.00 -8.84 -2.70
C TYR A 369 -12.07 -9.52 -3.56
N TRP A 370 -12.30 -8.95 -4.74
CA TRP A 370 -13.21 -9.49 -5.74
C TRP A 370 -12.43 -9.79 -7.02
N PRO A 371 -12.14 -11.07 -7.33
CA PRO A 371 -11.31 -11.45 -8.48
C PRO A 371 -11.82 -10.89 -9.82
N PHE A 372 -13.12 -10.73 -9.99
CA PHE A 372 -13.70 -10.20 -11.23
C PHE A 372 -13.55 -8.68 -11.40
N LEU A 373 -13.29 -7.94 -10.31
CA LEU A 373 -12.98 -6.51 -10.33
C LEU A 373 -11.49 -6.23 -10.15
N ASP A 374 -10.72 -7.26 -9.79
CA ASP A 374 -9.30 -7.19 -9.43
C ASP A 374 -8.99 -6.07 -8.43
N THR A 375 -9.83 -5.92 -7.40
CA THR A 375 -9.68 -4.84 -6.42
C THR A 375 -10.30 -5.20 -5.07
N TYR A 376 -9.82 -4.51 -4.03
CA TYR A 376 -10.37 -4.60 -2.68
C TYR A 376 -11.45 -3.53 -2.49
N ILE A 377 -12.70 -3.95 -2.40
CA ILE A 377 -13.82 -3.03 -2.27
C ILE A 377 -14.96 -3.63 -1.43
N ASP A 378 -15.70 -2.76 -0.74
CA ASP A 378 -16.99 -3.13 -0.17
C ASP A 378 -18.09 -2.89 -1.19
N LEU A 379 -18.72 -3.95 -1.68
CA LEU A 379 -19.84 -3.84 -2.61
C LEU A 379 -21.11 -3.22 -1.98
N ASN A 380 -21.14 -3.03 -0.66
CA ASN A 380 -22.21 -2.29 0.02
C ASN A 380 -21.94 -0.77 0.08
N SER A 381 -20.74 -0.33 -0.30
CA SER A 381 -20.39 1.09 -0.41
C SER A 381 -20.90 1.67 -1.73
N PRO A 382 -21.24 2.98 -1.78
CA PRO A 382 -21.65 3.62 -3.03
C PRO A 382 -20.57 3.54 -4.12
N GLU A 383 -19.29 3.64 -3.74
CA GLU A 383 -18.16 3.48 -4.66
C GLU A 383 -18.09 2.05 -5.22
N GLY A 384 -18.30 1.04 -4.38
CA GLY A 384 -18.30 -0.36 -4.78
C GLY A 384 -19.48 -0.73 -5.68
N LEU A 385 -20.66 -0.20 -5.41
CA LEU A 385 -21.82 -0.35 -6.28
C LEU A 385 -21.59 0.29 -7.65
N GLN A 386 -20.96 1.47 -7.69
CA GLN A 386 -20.62 2.12 -8.95
C GLN A 386 -19.61 1.31 -9.77
N LEU A 387 -18.55 0.80 -9.13
CA LEU A 387 -17.57 -0.08 -9.80
C LEU A 387 -18.22 -1.37 -10.34
N LEU A 388 -19.14 -1.95 -9.58
CA LEU A 388 -19.90 -3.13 -10.01
C LEU A 388 -20.79 -2.80 -11.21
N GLU A 389 -21.51 -1.68 -11.16
CA GLU A 389 -22.37 -1.21 -12.26
C GLU A 389 -21.54 -0.95 -13.53
N ASP A 390 -20.38 -0.31 -13.42
CA ASP A 390 -19.47 -0.07 -14.55
C ASP A 390 -18.95 -1.38 -15.14
N TYR A 391 -18.60 -2.36 -14.30
CA TYR A 391 -18.20 -3.69 -14.74
C TYR A 391 -19.33 -4.41 -15.50
N LEU A 392 -20.54 -4.43 -14.94
CA LEU A 392 -21.71 -5.05 -15.55
C LEU A 392 -22.06 -4.37 -16.88
N ARG A 393 -22.01 -3.04 -16.95
CA ARG A 393 -22.24 -2.26 -18.16
C ARG A 393 -21.26 -2.60 -19.26
N LYS A 394 -19.97 -2.75 -18.93
CA LYS A 394 -18.94 -3.19 -19.89
C LYS A 394 -19.24 -4.59 -20.41
N ARG A 395 -19.51 -5.53 -19.50
CA ARG A 395 -19.80 -6.92 -19.85
C ARG A 395 -21.07 -7.06 -20.70
N PHE A 396 -22.09 -6.26 -20.41
CA PHE A 396 -23.34 -6.21 -21.18
C PHE A 396 -23.11 -5.72 -22.61
N LYS A 397 -22.30 -4.66 -22.80
CA LYS A 397 -21.93 -4.18 -24.14
C LYS A 397 -21.20 -5.26 -24.92
N SER A 398 -20.19 -5.89 -24.33
CA SER A 398 -19.44 -6.98 -24.97
C SER A 398 -20.31 -8.18 -25.33
N ALA A 399 -21.29 -8.53 -24.48
CA ALA A 399 -22.24 -9.61 -24.75
C ALA A 399 -23.27 -9.24 -25.84
N SER A 400 -23.63 -7.96 -25.97
CA SER A 400 -24.55 -7.46 -27.00
C SER A 400 -23.87 -7.33 -28.37
N GLU A 401 -22.58 -7.00 -28.39
CA GLU A 401 -21.77 -6.89 -29.62
C GLU A 401 -21.31 -8.27 -30.15
N GLY A 402 -21.31 -9.31 -29.29
CA GLY A 402 -20.89 -10.66 -29.65
C GLY A 402 -21.95 -11.56 -30.31
N ASN A 403 -23.16 -11.05 -30.59
CA ASN A 403 -24.30 -11.88 -31.02
C ASN A 403 -24.83 -11.58 -32.43
N ASP A 404 -24.01 -11.00 -33.33
CA ASP A 404 -24.44 -10.72 -34.71
C ASP A 404 -23.38 -11.12 -35.76
N PRO A 405 -23.57 -12.20 -36.53
CA PRO A 405 -22.76 -12.49 -37.70
C PRO A 405 -23.41 -11.91 -38.95
N SER A 406 -23.49 -10.58 -39.13
CA SER A 406 -23.56 -9.96 -40.46
C SER A 406 -23.66 -8.41 -40.50
N LEU A 407 -22.81 -7.82 -41.36
CA LEU A 407 -23.02 -6.62 -42.21
C LEU A 407 -22.89 -5.18 -41.64
N SER A 408 -21.71 -4.59 -41.92
CA SER A 408 -21.38 -3.24 -42.50
C SER A 408 -21.95 -1.91 -41.94
N PRO A 409 -21.17 -0.80 -41.96
CA PRO A 409 -21.55 0.47 -41.36
C PRO A 409 -22.17 1.46 -42.37
N SER A 410 -23.27 2.14 -42.00
CA SER A 410 -23.69 3.38 -42.67
C SER A 410 -24.48 4.34 -41.76
N ASN A 411 -23.78 5.41 -41.36
CA ASN A 411 -24.20 6.81 -41.14
C ASN A 411 -25.68 7.22 -41.39
N LYS A 412 -26.35 7.82 -40.38
CA LYS A 412 -26.71 9.27 -40.26
C LYS A 412 -27.83 9.55 -39.23
N SER A 413 -27.51 10.45 -38.29
CA SER A 413 -28.32 11.53 -37.67
C SER A 413 -29.83 11.64 -37.94
N THR A 414 -30.65 11.91 -36.90
CA THR A 414 -31.33 13.22 -36.61
C THR A 414 -32.51 13.10 -35.60
N SER A 415 -32.54 14.07 -34.66
CA SER A 415 -33.51 14.59 -33.65
C SER A 415 -34.98 14.11 -33.43
N LEU A 416 -35.33 14.07 -32.12
CA LEU A 416 -36.55 14.50 -31.36
C LEU A 416 -37.97 14.48 -31.99
N SER A 417 -38.93 13.81 -31.32
CA SER A 417 -40.03 14.43 -30.50
C SER A 417 -41.23 13.48 -30.24
N THR A 418 -41.61 13.35 -28.94
CA THR A 418 -42.94 13.22 -28.29
C THR A 418 -44.20 12.85 -29.13
N ALA A 419 -45.15 11.98 -28.77
CA ALA A 419 -45.77 11.58 -27.48
C ALA A 419 -46.65 10.29 -27.66
N PRO A 420 -47.65 9.98 -26.82
CA PRO A 420 -47.61 9.03 -25.69
C PRO A 420 -48.49 7.77 -25.89
N MET A 421 -48.26 6.72 -25.09
CA MET A 421 -49.28 5.87 -24.42
C MET A 421 -48.75 4.46 -24.08
N ASN A 422 -49.21 4.00 -22.92
CA ASN A 422 -49.28 2.65 -22.39
C ASN A 422 -48.01 1.98 -21.85
N GLY A 423 -48.06 1.79 -20.53
CA GLY A 423 -47.02 1.23 -19.71
C GLY A 423 -46.73 -0.22 -20.02
N VAL A 424 -45.47 -0.47 -20.36
CA VAL A 424 -44.66 -1.55 -19.82
C VAL A 424 -43.28 -0.93 -19.68
N THR A 425 -42.82 -0.69 -18.45
CA THR A 425 -41.41 -0.39 -18.21
C THR A 425 -40.60 -1.57 -18.73
N PRO A 426 -39.55 -1.38 -19.55
CA PRO A 426 -38.68 -2.49 -19.92
C PRO A 426 -37.97 -2.92 -18.64
N GLU A 427 -38.42 -4.04 -18.06
CA GLU A 427 -37.75 -4.64 -16.91
C GLU A 427 -36.30 -4.93 -17.32
N SER A 428 -35.36 -4.53 -16.47
CA SER A 428 -33.93 -4.84 -16.64
C SER A 428 -33.77 -6.36 -16.89
N PRO A 429 -32.85 -6.80 -17.76
CA PRO A 429 -32.58 -8.23 -17.99
C PRO A 429 -32.31 -9.00 -16.68
N MET A 430 -31.85 -8.30 -15.64
CA MET A 430 -31.65 -8.86 -14.31
C MET A 430 -32.96 -9.07 -13.54
N ALA A 431 -33.95 -8.18 -13.71
CA ALA A 431 -35.30 -8.39 -13.22
C ALA A 431 -35.99 -9.53 -13.97
N GLU A 432 -35.77 -9.63 -15.29
CA GLU A 432 -36.28 -10.72 -16.14
C GLU A 432 -35.65 -12.07 -15.73
N LEU A 433 -34.34 -12.11 -15.45
CA LEU A 433 -33.65 -13.28 -14.92
C LEU A 433 -34.13 -13.64 -13.50
N CYS A 434 -34.37 -12.66 -12.63
CA CYS A 434 -34.93 -12.91 -11.29
C CYS A 434 -36.36 -13.44 -11.35
N SER A 435 -37.17 -12.97 -12.30
CA SER A 435 -38.53 -13.45 -12.54
C SER A 435 -38.52 -14.85 -13.17
N ALA A 436 -37.62 -15.11 -14.13
CA ALA A 436 -37.42 -16.43 -14.73
C ALA A 436 -36.95 -17.47 -13.71
N LEU A 437 -36.01 -17.10 -12.83
CA LEU A 437 -35.54 -17.98 -11.75
C LEU A 437 -36.61 -18.25 -10.69
N ARG A 438 -37.49 -17.28 -10.39
CA ARG A 438 -38.67 -17.53 -9.53
C ARG A 438 -39.68 -18.47 -10.17
N ALA A 439 -39.78 -18.49 -11.50
CA ALA A 439 -40.67 -19.36 -12.24
C ALA A 439 -40.12 -20.80 -12.44
N CYS A 440 -38.81 -21.00 -12.27
CA CYS A 440 -38.19 -22.32 -12.34
C CYS A 440 -38.55 -23.20 -11.12
N ARG A 441 -39.70 -23.89 -11.18
CA ARG A 441 -39.92 -25.10 -10.38
C ARG A 441 -39.35 -26.30 -11.13
N LEU A 442 -38.33 -26.95 -10.56
CA LEU A 442 -37.84 -28.25 -11.01
C LEU A 442 -38.96 -29.28 -10.86
N SER A 443 -39.71 -29.49 -11.94
CA SER A 443 -40.73 -30.52 -12.04
C SER A 443 -40.05 -31.79 -12.57
N SER A 444 -39.83 -32.76 -11.68
CA SER A 444 -39.56 -34.13 -12.10
C SER A 444 -40.88 -34.71 -12.65
N GLY A 445 -41.11 -34.59 -13.96
CA GLY A 445 -42.11 -35.41 -14.65
C GLY A 445 -41.69 -36.89 -14.64
N GLY A 446 -42.57 -37.89 -14.65
CA GLY A 446 -44.02 -37.89 -14.68
C GLY A 446 -44.51 -39.34 -14.49
N GLY A 447 -45.73 -39.46 -13.98
CA GLY A 447 -46.45 -40.74 -13.84
C GLY A 447 -47.76 -40.50 -13.10
N LYS A 448 -48.88 -40.48 -13.82
CA LYS A 448 -50.23 -40.32 -13.26
C LYS A 448 -50.49 -41.36 -12.16
N PRO A 449 -51.03 -40.97 -10.98
CA PRO A 449 -51.73 -41.93 -10.13
C PRO A 449 -53.25 -41.90 -10.42
N PRO A 450 -53.97 -43.02 -10.26
CA PRO A 450 -55.40 -43.08 -10.47
C PRO A 450 -56.16 -42.45 -9.29
N SER A 451 -57.32 -41.88 -9.62
CA SER A 451 -58.34 -41.38 -8.69
C SER A 451 -58.67 -42.39 -7.58
N ARG A 452 -58.55 -41.97 -6.32
CA ARG A 452 -59.31 -42.53 -5.18
C ARG A 452 -59.53 -41.47 -4.10
N HIS A 453 -60.77 -41.41 -3.63
CA HIS A 453 -61.32 -40.48 -2.63
C HIS A 453 -60.54 -40.47 -1.29
N PRO A 454 -60.61 -39.37 -0.51
CA PRO A 454 -59.95 -39.29 0.79
C PRO A 454 -60.81 -39.90 1.91
N PRO A 455 -60.25 -40.70 2.83
CA PRO A 455 -60.81 -40.88 4.16
C PRO A 455 -60.12 -39.96 5.18
N PRO A 456 -60.77 -39.72 6.34
CA PRO A 456 -60.55 -38.51 7.14
C PRO A 456 -59.42 -38.63 8.17
N SER A 457 -59.07 -37.44 8.69
CA SER A 457 -58.12 -37.12 9.73
C SER A 457 -58.31 -37.90 11.05
N ARG A 458 -57.20 -38.35 11.64
CA ARG A 458 -57.11 -38.68 13.07
C ARG A 458 -55.82 -38.16 13.69
N GLN A 459 -56.01 -37.56 14.87
CA GLN A 459 -55.04 -36.92 15.77
C GLN A 459 -54.04 -37.90 16.40
N PRO A 460 -52.93 -37.41 17.02
CA PRO A 460 -51.81 -38.23 17.45
C PRO A 460 -52.07 -38.90 18.79
N ALA A 461 -51.60 -40.14 18.95
CA ALA A 461 -51.51 -40.82 20.23
C ALA A 461 -50.03 -41.10 20.57
N HIS A 462 -49.60 -40.55 21.71
CA HIS A 462 -48.41 -40.95 22.44
C HIS A 462 -48.53 -42.41 22.91
N HIS A 463 -47.52 -43.25 22.71
CA HIS A 463 -46.93 -44.02 23.81
C HIS A 463 -45.58 -44.66 23.45
N ASN A 464 -44.72 -44.67 24.47
CA ASN A 464 -43.41 -45.29 24.56
C ASN A 464 -43.43 -46.81 24.29
N GLY A 465 -42.26 -47.34 23.93
CA GLY A 465 -41.76 -48.54 24.60
C GLY A 465 -41.46 -49.72 23.72
N ASP A 466 -40.15 -49.96 23.61
CA ASP A 466 -39.49 -51.26 23.64
C ASP A 466 -39.13 -52.00 22.34
N VAL A 467 -37.87 -52.43 22.40
CA VAL A 467 -37.05 -53.09 21.39
C VAL A 467 -37.42 -54.56 21.30
N ARG A 468 -37.53 -55.10 20.09
CA ARG A 468 -37.08 -56.48 19.79
C ARG A 468 -36.90 -56.70 18.28
N HIS A 469 -35.70 -57.17 17.96
CA HIS A 469 -35.26 -57.63 16.66
C HIS A 469 -36.19 -58.72 16.11
N THR A 470 -36.66 -58.54 14.89
CA THR A 470 -37.07 -59.63 14.00
C THR A 470 -36.47 -59.33 12.63
N GLU A 471 -35.69 -60.27 12.13
CA GLU A 471 -35.07 -60.25 10.81
C GLU A 471 -36.16 -60.44 9.76
N ASP A 472 -36.52 -59.38 9.06
CA ASP A 472 -37.27 -59.47 7.81
C ASP A 472 -36.34 -59.12 6.65
N THR A 473 -36.12 -60.11 5.80
CA THR A 473 -35.33 -60.05 4.58
C THR A 473 -36.08 -59.19 3.55
N ILE A 474 -35.57 -57.99 3.28
CA ILE A 474 -36.08 -57.11 2.21
C ILE A 474 -35.10 -57.17 1.01
N PRO A 475 -35.59 -57.34 -0.23
CA PRO A 475 -34.74 -57.46 -1.42
C PRO A 475 -34.15 -56.08 -1.78
N SER A 476 -32.83 -55.91 -1.69
CA SER A 476 -32.18 -54.61 -1.91
C SER A 476 -31.39 -54.56 -3.22
N HIS A 477 -32.00 -54.00 -4.26
CA HIS A 477 -31.26 -53.32 -5.32
C HIS A 477 -30.83 -51.91 -4.83
N VAL A 478 -30.23 -51.85 -3.64
CA VAL A 478 -29.71 -50.62 -3.02
C VAL A 478 -28.19 -50.74 -3.00
N THR A 479 -27.52 -50.14 -3.98
CA THR A 479 -26.06 -49.98 -3.98
C THR A 479 -25.67 -49.31 -2.67
N SER A 480 -24.87 -49.99 -1.84
CA SER A 480 -24.45 -49.43 -0.56
C SER A 480 -23.72 -48.09 -0.79
N PRO A 481 -23.90 -47.08 0.08
CA PRO A 481 -23.19 -45.79 -0.04
C PRO A 481 -21.67 -45.94 -0.17
N HIS A 482 -21.12 -46.96 0.49
CA HIS A 482 -19.72 -47.38 0.38
C HIS A 482 -19.36 -47.85 -1.03
N LEU A 483 -20.17 -48.73 -1.62
CA LEU A 483 -19.95 -49.24 -2.98
C LEU A 483 -20.12 -48.14 -4.03
N TYR A 484 -21.07 -47.20 -3.84
CA TYR A 484 -21.21 -46.04 -4.72
C TYR A 484 -19.96 -45.16 -4.73
N MET A 485 -19.43 -44.86 -3.54
CA MET A 485 -18.21 -44.05 -3.40
C MET A 485 -16.99 -44.77 -3.99
N GLU A 486 -16.87 -46.07 -3.75
CA GLU A 486 -15.78 -46.89 -4.29
C GLU A 486 -15.83 -46.94 -5.83
N LYS A 487 -17.00 -47.16 -6.42
CA LYS A 487 -17.17 -47.15 -7.88
C LYS A 487 -16.90 -45.78 -8.48
N SER A 488 -17.28 -44.71 -7.79
CA SER A 488 -16.96 -43.34 -8.20
C SER A 488 -15.45 -43.08 -8.19
N CYS A 489 -14.75 -43.47 -7.12
CA CYS A 489 -13.29 -43.41 -7.06
C CYS A 489 -12.62 -44.21 -8.19
N GLN A 490 -13.14 -45.39 -8.55
CA GLN A 490 -12.62 -46.18 -9.66
C GLN A 490 -12.80 -45.49 -11.02
N VAL A 491 -13.89 -44.75 -11.23
CA VAL A 491 -14.12 -43.97 -12.46
C VAL A 491 -13.15 -42.81 -12.56
N PHE A 492 -12.97 -42.04 -11.48
CA PHE A 492 -11.99 -40.96 -11.44
C PHE A 492 -10.56 -41.48 -11.61
N ALA A 493 -10.21 -42.58 -10.94
CA ALA A 493 -8.90 -43.19 -11.07
C ALA A 493 -8.62 -43.64 -12.51
N LYS A 494 -9.64 -44.19 -13.20
CA LYS A 494 -9.52 -44.55 -14.62
C LYS A 494 -9.22 -43.33 -15.49
N ARG A 495 -10.01 -42.26 -15.37
CA ARG A 495 -9.85 -41.06 -16.20
C ARG A 495 -8.49 -40.40 -15.98
N ILE A 496 -8.03 -40.34 -14.73
CA ILE A 496 -6.72 -39.80 -14.38
C ILE A 496 -5.62 -40.65 -15.00
N ALA A 497 -5.67 -41.98 -14.86
CA ALA A 497 -4.69 -42.89 -15.45
C ALA A 497 -4.67 -42.84 -16.98
N ASP A 498 -5.85 -42.84 -17.61
CA ASP A 498 -6.00 -42.75 -19.07
C ASP A 498 -5.46 -41.39 -19.59
N GLY A 499 -5.70 -40.28 -18.87
CA GLY A 499 -5.17 -38.96 -19.21
C GLY A 499 -3.64 -38.90 -19.19
N PHE A 500 -3.01 -39.54 -18.20
CA PHE A 500 -1.55 -39.66 -18.15
C PHE A 500 -0.98 -40.56 -19.26
N GLN A 501 -1.67 -41.62 -19.64
CA GLN A 501 -1.24 -42.52 -20.72
C GLN A 501 -1.37 -41.89 -22.12
N LEU A 502 -2.34 -40.99 -22.30
CA LEU A 502 -2.60 -40.28 -23.56
C LEU A 502 -1.75 -39.01 -23.75
N GLY A 503 -0.95 -38.63 -22.76
CA GLY A 503 -0.08 -37.44 -22.81
C GLY A 503 -0.81 -36.10 -22.61
N ASP A 504 -2.05 -36.12 -22.10
CA ASP A 504 -2.89 -34.95 -21.78
C ASP A 504 -2.98 -34.70 -20.25
N GLY A 505 -2.10 -35.37 -19.49
CA GLY A 505 -2.06 -35.38 -18.03
C GLY A 505 -1.39 -34.15 -17.42
N ASP A 506 -1.72 -32.96 -17.91
CA ASP A 506 -1.14 -31.71 -17.43
C ASP A 506 -1.75 -31.28 -16.08
N ALA A 507 -1.11 -30.34 -15.39
CA ALA A 507 -1.57 -29.85 -14.09
C ALA A 507 -3.01 -29.30 -14.13
N GLU A 508 -3.42 -28.69 -15.25
CA GLU A 508 -4.80 -28.20 -15.45
C GLU A 508 -5.84 -29.32 -15.55
N PHE A 509 -5.51 -30.43 -16.23
CA PHE A 509 -6.38 -31.61 -16.34
C PHE A 509 -6.62 -32.25 -14.97
N LEU A 510 -5.55 -32.45 -14.20
CA LEU A 510 -5.65 -32.99 -12.84
C LEU A 510 -6.46 -32.08 -11.93
N TRP A 511 -6.27 -30.76 -12.06
CA TRP A 511 -7.03 -29.78 -11.29
C TRP A 511 -8.53 -29.83 -11.63
N ALA A 512 -8.89 -29.92 -12.91
CA ALA A 512 -10.27 -30.06 -13.35
C ALA A 512 -10.92 -31.35 -12.79
N GLU A 513 -10.20 -32.46 -12.82
CA GLU A 513 -10.74 -33.74 -12.35
C GLU A 513 -10.84 -33.81 -10.82
N MET A 514 -9.94 -33.16 -10.08
CA MET A 514 -10.08 -32.98 -8.63
C MET A 514 -11.24 -32.04 -8.26
N LYS A 515 -11.54 -31.03 -9.09
CA LYS A 515 -12.72 -30.18 -8.90
C LYS A 515 -14.01 -30.98 -9.04
N HIS A 516 -14.10 -31.87 -10.04
CA HIS A 516 -15.24 -32.77 -10.21
C HIS A 516 -15.42 -33.73 -9.02
N LEU A 517 -14.32 -34.30 -8.51
CA LEU A 517 -14.36 -35.14 -7.31
C LEU A 517 -14.87 -34.36 -6.09
N ASN A 518 -14.40 -33.13 -5.89
CA ASN A 518 -14.83 -32.29 -4.77
C ASN A 518 -16.33 -31.96 -4.83
N VAL A 519 -16.88 -31.72 -6.02
CA VAL A 519 -18.33 -31.52 -6.21
C VAL A 519 -19.11 -32.79 -5.85
N LEU A 520 -18.64 -33.97 -6.26
CA LEU A 520 -19.27 -35.25 -5.89
C LEU A 520 -19.25 -35.46 -4.36
N VAL A 521 -18.10 -35.20 -3.71
CA VAL A 521 -17.95 -35.34 -2.26
C VAL A 521 -18.87 -34.39 -1.51
N SER A 522 -18.99 -33.14 -1.99
CA SER A 522 -19.90 -32.15 -1.41
C SER A 522 -21.36 -32.62 -1.50
N SER A 523 -21.78 -33.14 -2.66
CA SER A 523 -23.11 -33.72 -2.83
C SER A 523 -23.35 -34.91 -1.90
N CYS A 524 -22.38 -35.82 -1.76
CA CYS A 524 -22.49 -36.97 -0.85
C CYS A 524 -22.56 -36.53 0.61
N LYS A 525 -21.76 -35.54 1.04
CA LYS A 525 -21.79 -35.03 2.42
C LYS A 525 -23.12 -34.36 2.79
N SER A 526 -23.85 -33.84 1.80
CA SER A 526 -25.19 -33.26 2.01
C SER A 526 -26.30 -34.31 2.18
N ASP A 527 -26.03 -35.59 1.88
CA ASP A 527 -27.00 -36.67 1.96
C ASP A 527 -26.72 -37.57 3.19
N ASN A 528 -27.72 -37.66 4.07
CA ASN A 528 -27.65 -38.42 5.33
C ASN A 528 -27.30 -39.91 5.12
N ARG A 529 -27.53 -40.47 3.92
CA ARG A 529 -27.17 -41.86 3.58
C ARG A 529 -25.66 -42.09 3.55
N PHE A 530 -24.86 -41.05 3.36
CA PHE A 530 -23.38 -41.12 3.28
C PHE A 530 -22.71 -40.67 4.59
N SER A 531 -23.47 -40.43 5.66
CA SER A 531 -22.97 -39.95 6.96
C SER A 531 -21.96 -40.89 7.64
N GLN A 532 -21.96 -42.17 7.29
CA GLN A 532 -21.02 -43.17 7.82
C GLN A 532 -19.70 -43.28 7.03
N LEU A 533 -19.54 -42.53 5.94
CA LEU A 533 -18.31 -42.58 5.13
C LEU A 533 -17.21 -41.67 5.67
N ASP A 534 -16.01 -42.25 5.79
CA ASP A 534 -14.80 -41.50 6.09
C ASP A 534 -14.23 -40.85 4.81
N PHE A 535 -14.57 -39.58 4.60
CA PHE A 535 -14.07 -38.77 3.49
C PHE A 535 -12.59 -38.37 3.65
N HIS A 536 -12.00 -38.48 4.85
CA HIS A 536 -10.61 -38.07 5.08
C HIS A 536 -9.61 -39.03 4.39
N ARG A 537 -10.04 -40.27 4.12
CA ARG A 537 -9.24 -41.28 3.41
C ARG A 537 -9.51 -41.32 1.91
N LEU A 538 -10.42 -40.49 1.39
CA LEU A 538 -10.86 -40.56 0.00
C LEU A 538 -9.73 -40.27 -1.00
N HIS A 539 -8.96 -39.21 -0.77
CA HIS A 539 -7.81 -38.87 -1.62
C HIS A 539 -6.72 -39.95 -1.60
N SER A 540 -6.47 -40.56 -0.43
CA SER A 540 -5.53 -41.69 -0.31
C SER A 540 -6.01 -42.91 -1.10
N ARG A 541 -7.31 -43.23 -1.04
CA ARG A 541 -7.91 -44.33 -1.82
C ARG A 541 -7.89 -44.05 -3.33
N LEU A 542 -8.14 -42.81 -3.73
CA LEU A 542 -8.04 -42.41 -5.13
C LEU A 542 -6.60 -42.56 -5.64
N GLY A 543 -5.61 -42.09 -4.87
CA GLY A 543 -4.19 -42.24 -5.21
C GLY A 543 -3.77 -43.71 -5.36
N GLN A 544 -4.22 -44.58 -4.46
CA GLN A 544 -4.00 -46.03 -4.57
C GLN A 544 -4.66 -46.63 -5.81
N ALA A 545 -5.88 -46.22 -6.15
CA ALA A 545 -6.61 -46.70 -7.32
C ALA A 545 -6.01 -46.21 -8.65
N VAL A 546 -5.42 -45.00 -8.67
CA VAL A 546 -4.66 -44.48 -9.82
C VAL A 546 -3.35 -45.26 -9.96
N ALA A 547 -2.59 -45.40 -8.87
CA ALA A 547 -1.32 -46.13 -8.87
C ALA A 547 -1.48 -47.58 -9.34
N ALA A 548 -2.52 -48.29 -8.87
CA ALA A 548 -2.83 -49.65 -9.29
C ALA A 548 -3.15 -49.78 -10.80
N ARG A 549 -3.52 -48.68 -11.47
CA ARG A 549 -3.82 -48.67 -12.91
C ARG A 549 -2.66 -48.17 -13.77
N MET A 550 -1.65 -47.55 -13.15
CA MET A 550 -0.43 -47.12 -13.82
C MET A 550 0.68 -48.18 -13.75
N ASP A 551 0.53 -49.19 -12.87
CA ASP A 551 1.50 -50.27 -12.73
C ASP A 551 1.38 -51.25 -13.93
N PRO A 552 2.46 -51.50 -14.70
CA PRO A 552 2.42 -52.33 -15.91
C PRO A 552 2.35 -53.85 -15.66
N SER A 553 1.94 -54.27 -14.46
CA SER A 553 2.00 -55.66 -13.99
C SER A 553 0.79 -56.52 -14.39
N ASP A 554 -0.29 -55.94 -14.93
CA ASP A 554 -1.57 -56.62 -15.21
C ASP A 554 -1.79 -56.93 -16.71
N VAL A 555 -0.70 -57.11 -17.47
CA VAL A 555 -0.73 -57.72 -18.81
C VAL A 555 0.18 -58.95 -18.82
N SER A 556 -0.34 -60.06 -18.29
CA SER A 556 0.15 -61.42 -18.59
C SER A 556 -0.98 -62.42 -18.53
#